data_AF-A0A238T9J0-F1
#
_entry.id   AF-A0A238T9J0-F1
#
_cell.length_a   1.000
_cell.length_b   1.000
_cell.length_c   1.000
_cell.angle_alpha   90.00
_cell.angle_beta   90.00
_cell.angle_gamma   90.00
#
_symmetry.space_group_name_H-M   'P 1'
#
loop_
_entity.id
_entity.type
_entity.pdbx_description
1 polymer ?
#
loop_
_entity_poly.entity_id
_entity_poly.type
_entity_poly.pdbx_seq_one_letter_code
_entity_poly.pdbx_strand_id
1 'polypeptide(L)' 'MNIDFSPLSNYLNSLSHDEQILFAHQCNTTIGYMRKRISLKRPFGFKIANEIAYRGIMKPQDLRPNDYFNYVWKQNHSD' A
#
# COMPACT_ATOMS: atom_id res chain seq x y z
N MET A 1 -17.69 0.81 -1.41
CA MET A 1 -16.42 0.14 -1.08
C MET A 1 -15.72 0.97 -0.03
N ASN A 2 -15.39 0.38 1.12
CA ASN A 2 -14.70 1.07 2.21
C ASN A 2 -13.41 0.27 2.49
N ILE A 3 -12.31 0.66 1.84
CA ILE A 3 -11.01 0.08 2.16
C ILE A 3 -10.54 0.72 3.46
N ASP A 4 -10.20 -0.10 4.45
CA ASP A 4 -9.59 0.37 5.68
C ASP A 4 -8.08 0.54 5.48
N PHE A 5 -7.64 1.79 5.33
CA PHE A 5 -6.23 2.15 5.21
C PHE A 5 -5.57 2.48 6.56
N SER A 6 -6.21 2.18 7.70
CA SER A 6 -5.64 2.44 9.02
C SER A 6 -4.26 1.79 9.21
N PRO A 7 -4.00 0.54 8.78
CA PRO A 7 -2.66 -0.06 8.89
C PRO A 7 -1.59 0.72 8.12
N LEU A 8 -1.88 1.09 6.87
CA LEU A 8 -0.95 1.87 6.03
C LEU A 8 -0.77 3.30 6.57
N SER A 9 -1.83 3.91 7.07
CA SER A 9 -1.78 5.26 7.66
C SER A 9 -0.93 5.29 8.91
N ASN A 10 -1.09 4.29 9.80
CA ASN A 10 -0.28 4.15 11.00
C ASN A 10 1.19 3.92 10.66
N TYR A 11 1.48 3.05 9.69
CA TYR A 11 2.84 2.83 9.20
C TYR A 11 3.46 4.12 8.63
N LEU A 12 2.74 4.86 7.78
CA LEU A 12 3.24 6.13 7.25
C LEU A 12 3.48 7.15 8.36
N ASN A 13 2.62 7.20 9.37
CA ASN A 13 2.75 8.13 10.49
C ASN A 13 3.88 7.76 11.46
N SER A 14 4.34 6.50 11.48
CA SER A 14 5.52 6.11 12.25
C SER A 14 6.85 6.49 11.57
N LEU A 15 6.81 6.85 10.29
CA LEU A 15 7.98 7.26 9.52
C LEU A 15 8.19 8.78 9.58
N SER A 16 9.46 9.21 9.60
CA SER A 16 9.84 10.60 9.34
C SER A 16 9.42 11.04 7.93
N HIS A 17 9.45 12.34 7.66
CA HIS A 17 9.06 12.86 6.35
C HIS A 17 9.90 12.28 5.20
N ASP A 18 11.22 12.19 5.39
CA ASP A 18 12.14 11.66 4.40
C ASP A 18 11.92 10.15 4.18
N GLU A 19 11.63 9.41 5.24
CA GLU A 19 11.29 7.99 5.16
C GLU A 19 9.94 7.76 4.47
N GLN A 20 8.95 8.63 4.66
CA GLN A 20 7.69 8.57 3.92
C GLN A 20 7.90 8.78 2.43
N ILE A 21 8.75 9.74 2.05
CA ILE A 21 9.11 9.98 0.64
C ILE A 21 9.84 8.76 0.07
N LEU A 22 10.83 8.24 0.79
CA LEU A 22 11.59 7.06 0.38
C LEU A 22 10.68 5.84 0.20
N PHE A 23 9.77 5.58 1.15
CA PHE A 23 8.81 4.48 1.06
C PHE A 23 7.89 4.63 -0.14
N ALA A 24 7.36 5.83 -0.39
CA ALA A 24 6.51 6.08 -1.54
C ALA A 24 7.26 5.85 -2.87
N HIS A 25 8.51 6.29 -2.95
CA HIS A 25 9.38 6.05 -4.10
C HIS A 25 9.65 4.55 -4.30
N GLN A 26 9.93 3.80 -3.23
CA GLN A 26 10.09 2.34 -3.28
C GLN A 26 8.82 1.62 -3.73
N CYS A 27 7.64 2.19 -3.46
CA CYS A 27 6.36 1.71 -3.98
C CYS A 27 6.05 2.23 -5.41
N ASN A 28 7.02 2.86 -6.08
CA ASN A 28 6.91 3.45 -7.41
C ASN A 28 5.78 4.51 -7.51
N THR A 29 5.68 5.37 -6.50
CA THR A 29 4.68 6.44 -6.42
C THR A 29 5.18 7.64 -5.60
N THR A 30 4.29 8.58 -5.25
CA THR A 30 4.58 9.72 -4.38
C THR A 30 3.74 9.67 -3.11
N ILE A 31 4.24 10.29 -2.04
CA ILE A 31 3.50 10.38 -0.76
C ILE A 31 2.16 11.10 -0.95
N GLY A 32 2.11 12.12 -1.82
CA GLY A 32 0.87 12.83 -2.18
C GLY A 32 -0.15 11.92 -2.86
N TYR A 33 0.30 11.05 -3.77
CA TYR A 33 -0.59 10.07 -4.41
C TYR A 33 -1.12 9.05 -3.38
N MET A 34 -0.25 8.55 -2.49
CA MET A 34 -0.65 7.66 -1.41
C MET A 34 -1.74 8.27 -0.52
N ARG A 35 -1.47 9.46 0.03
CA ARG A 35 -2.44 10.19 0.87
C ARG A 35 -3.74 10.47 0.13
N LYS A 36 -3.69 10.80 -1.16
CA LYS A 36 -4.88 10.98 -1.99
C LYS A 36 -5.72 9.71 -2.10
N ARG A 37 -5.12 8.54 -2.35
CA ARG A 37 -5.88 7.26 -2.44
C ARG A 37 -6.47 6.85 -1.10
N ILE A 38 -5.71 7.05 -0.01
CA ILE A 38 -6.16 6.81 1.37
C ILE A 38 -7.39 7.68 1.68
N SER A 39 -7.29 8.99 1.46
CA SER A 39 -8.37 9.95 1.69
C SER A 39 -9.64 9.61 0.89
N LEU A 40 -9.48 9.24 -0.38
CA LEU A 40 -10.59 8.86 -1.25
C LEU A 40 -11.10 7.43 -1.01
N LYS A 41 -10.45 6.66 -0.14
CA LYS A 41 -10.72 5.23 0.11
C LYS A 41 -10.78 4.41 -1.19
N ARG A 42 -9.87 4.71 -2.12
CA ARG A 42 -9.79 4.04 -3.44
C ARG A 42 -8.59 3.09 -3.49
N PRO A 43 -8.73 1.92 -4.14
CA PRO A 43 -7.67 0.91 -4.20
C PRO A 43 -6.42 1.45 -4.88
N PHE A 44 -5.24 1.01 -4.49
CA PHE A 44 -4.02 1.36 -5.21
C PHE A 44 -3.94 0.65 -6.56
N GLY A 45 -3.25 1.24 -7.54
CA GLY A 45 -2.84 0.50 -8.73
C GLY A 45 -2.02 -0.74 -8.35
N PHE A 46 -2.14 -1.83 -9.12
CA PHE A 46 -1.59 -3.14 -8.73
C PHE A 46 -0.11 -3.09 -8.35
N LYS A 47 0.73 -2.38 -9.11
CA LYS A 47 2.17 -2.24 -8.80
C LYS A 47 2.42 -1.69 -7.38
N ILE A 48 1.70 -0.64 -6.99
CA ILE A 48 1.82 -0.03 -5.66
C ILE A 48 1.27 -0.97 -4.58
N ALA A 49 0.09 -1.55 -4.82
CA ALA A 49 -0.53 -2.50 -3.89
C ALA A 49 0.39 -3.70 -3.63
N ASN A 50 1.04 -4.21 -4.68
CA ASN A 50 1.94 -5.35 -4.60
C ASN A 50 3.17 -5.06 -3.72
N GLU A 51 3.77 -3.86 -3.80
CA GLU A 51 4.87 -3.48 -2.90
C GLU A 51 4.43 -3.33 -1.45
N ILE A 52 3.25 -2.74 -1.21
CA ILE A 52 2.70 -2.59 0.14
C ILE A 52 2.43 -3.98 0.75
N ALA A 53 1.85 -4.89 -0.03
CA ALA A 53 1.56 -6.26 0.39
C ALA A 53 2.83 -7.09 0.61
N TYR A 54 3.80 -6.98 -0.30
CA TYR A 54 5.10 -7.64 -0.17
C TYR A 54 5.80 -7.27 1.13
N ARG A 55 5.63 -6.04 1.62
CA ARG A 55 6.21 -5.59 2.90
C ARG A 55 5.39 -6.00 4.13
N GLY A 56 4.28 -6.71 3.95
CA GLY A 56 3.42 -7.17 5.04
C GLY A 56 2.59 -6.06 5.72
N ILE A 57 2.53 -4.84 5.16
CA ILE A 57 1.80 -3.72 5.78
C ILE A 57 0.28 -3.94 5.72
N MET A 58 -0.21 -4.53 4.61
CA MET A 58 -1.61 -4.89 4.40
C MET A 58 -1.67 -6.15 3.52
N LYS A 59 -2.75 -6.93 3.61
CA LYS A 59 -2.91 -8.11 2.74
C LYS A 59 -3.44 -7.70 1.36
N PRO A 60 -3.22 -8.53 0.32
CA PRO A 60 -3.81 -8.35 -1.00
C PRO A 60 -5.31 -8.01 -1.00
N GLN A 61 -6.12 -8.76 -0.24
CA GLN A 61 -7.56 -8.54 -0.15
C GLN A 61 -7.94 -7.20 0.51
N ASP A 62 -7.08 -6.65 1.37
CA ASP A 62 -7.36 -5.36 2.01
C ASP A 62 -7.11 -4.21 1.02
N LEU A 63 -6.05 -4.32 0.20
CA LEU A 63 -5.65 -3.28 -0.76
C LEU A 63 -6.53 -3.26 -2.02
N ARG A 64 -7.03 -4.42 -2.44
CA ARG A 64 -7.77 -4.64 -3.70
C ARG A 64 -8.91 -5.65 -3.52
N PRO A 65 -9.91 -5.37 -2.66
CA PRO A 65 -10.91 -6.37 -2.23
C PRO A 65 -11.74 -6.99 -3.36
N ASN A 66 -11.93 -6.26 -4.47
CA ASN A 66 -12.77 -6.73 -5.56
C ASN A 66 -12.04 -7.53 -6.64
N ASP A 67 -10.72 -7.44 -6.70
CA ASP A 67 -9.96 -7.99 -7.82
C ASP A 67 -8.57 -8.50 -7.45
N TYR A 68 -8.24 -8.64 -6.16
CA TYR A 68 -6.93 -9.16 -5.74
C TYR A 68 -6.63 -10.55 -6.34
N PHE A 69 -7.64 -11.39 -6.53
CA PHE A 69 -7.51 -12.72 -7.13
C PHE A 69 -7.16 -12.69 -8.63
N ASN A 70 -7.29 -11.54 -9.29
CA ASN A 70 -6.92 -11.36 -10.70
C ASN A 70 -5.42 -11.09 -10.92
N TYR A 71 -4.62 -11.07 -9.85
CA TYR A 71 -3.21 -10.70 -9.91
C TYR A 71 -2.30 -11.72 -9.25
N VAL A 72 -1.04 -11.77 -9.71
CA VAL A 72 0.04 -12.56 -9.10
C VAL A 72 0.84 -11.69 -8.15
N TRP A 73 0.70 -11.93 -6.85
CA TRP A 73 1.34 -11.13 -5.79
C TRP A 73 2.74 -11.64 -5.48
N LYS A 74 3.66 -10.70 -5.19
CA LYS A 74 5.00 -11.02 -4.67
C LYS A 74 4.87 -11.79 -3.36
N GLN A 75 5.68 -12.83 -3.21
CA GLN A 75 5.77 -13.59 -1.97
C GLN A 75 6.80 -12.92 -1.06
N ASN A 76 6.41 -12.66 0.19
CA ASN A 76 7.36 -12.20 1.19
C ASN A 76 8.09 -13.45 1.72
N HIS A 77 9.26 -13.75 1.17
CA HIS A 77 10.13 -14.80 1.71
C HIS A 77 10.86 -14.21 2.92
N SER A 78 10.23 -14.35 4.09
CA SER A 78 10.96 -14.21 5.35
C SER A 78 11.70 -15.53 5.56
N ASP A 79 13.01 -15.54 5.26
CA ASP A 79 13.94 -16.58 5.72
C ASP A 79 14.17 -16.46 7.23
#